data_AF-A0A8C0G6P6-F1
#
_entry.id   AF-A0A8C0G6P6-F1
#
_cell.length_a   1.000
_cell.length_b   1.000
_cell.length_c   1.000
_cell.angle_alpha   90.00
_cell.angle_beta   90.00
_cell.angle_gamma   90.00
#
_symmetry.space_group_name_H-M   'P 1'
#
loop_
_entity.id
_entity.type
_entity.pdbx_description
1 polymer ?
#
loop_
_entity_poly.entity_id
_entity_poly.type
_entity_poly.pdbx_seq_one_letter_code
_entity_poly.pdbx_strand_id
1 'polypeptide(L)'
;VSLGPLSEENFLRLAEAGVQSPEFTALCAQLVAELRALCPLEEDVSPTSPEDAETFQIELSGLLQELHCPYAALTTGDVTARLGSAHSCLQLLYFLSSELQAARLLSRKRPPSPQQGAGADAARRELRLINQALHQPEPAPTCPIPQLLEDIKSKVRSQMRRLLGELQGAWGLSRLGGEALEGIRQALCAEYECRKRMMITRFSVTLQSFHWSERAKAQGAALLAAVSSLRQAESVASGVTLARLLAAREDASRIVSTSSGRCRHRTSCAINKVRAAPRPGGR
;
A
#
# COMPACT_ATOMS: atom_id res chain seq x y z
N VAL A 1 8.10 -12.79 19.51
CA VAL A 1 6.72 -12.84 20.04
C VAL A 1 6.07 -11.54 19.64
N SER A 2 4.97 -11.62 18.87
CA SER A 2 4.30 -10.44 18.32
C SER A 2 3.81 -9.58 19.46
N LEU A 3 4.10 -8.27 19.44
CA LEU A 3 3.34 -7.27 20.18
C LEU A 3 1.86 -7.62 19.95
N GLY A 4 1.16 -8.01 21.02
CA GLY A 4 -0.30 -8.00 21.01
C GLY A 4 -0.77 -6.59 20.63
N PRO A 5 -2.01 -6.42 20.14
CA PRO A 5 -2.49 -5.09 19.80
C PRO A 5 -2.28 -4.17 21.01
N LEU A 6 -1.49 -3.10 20.79
CA LEU A 6 -1.35 -1.95 21.68
C LEU A 6 -2.71 -1.23 21.72
N SER A 7 -3.70 -1.91 22.31
CA SER A 7 -5.05 -1.40 22.52
C SER A 7 -5.04 -0.54 23.77
N GLU A 8 -5.74 0.58 23.73
CA GLU A 8 -5.95 1.48 24.85
C GLU A 8 -6.49 0.74 26.09
N GLU A 9 -7.36 -0.25 25.87
CA GLU A 9 -7.90 -1.12 26.91
C GLU A 9 -6.82 -1.98 27.61
N ASN A 10 -5.81 -2.43 26.87
CA ASN A 10 -4.70 -3.20 27.45
C ASN A 10 -3.78 -2.30 28.28
N PHE A 11 -3.55 -1.06 27.85
CA PHE A 11 -2.74 -0.09 28.60
C PHE A 11 -3.41 0.27 29.93
N LEU A 12 -4.73 0.52 29.91
CA LEU A 12 -5.50 0.79 31.13
C LEU A 12 -5.41 -0.38 32.11
N ARG A 13 -5.65 -1.61 31.64
CA ARG A 13 -5.55 -2.81 32.48
C ARG A 13 -4.16 -3.02 33.10
N LEU A 14 -3.10 -2.83 32.31
CA LEU A 14 -1.72 -2.99 32.80
C LEU A 14 -1.32 -1.87 33.76
N ALA A 15 -1.79 -0.64 33.51
CA ALA A 15 -1.54 0.49 34.38
C ALA A 15 -2.24 0.35 35.75
N GLU A 16 -3.45 -0.21 35.77
CA GLU A 16 -4.15 -0.56 37.02
C GLU A 16 -3.41 -1.62 37.83
N ALA A 17 -2.76 -2.58 37.15
CA ALA A 17 -1.96 -3.62 37.80
C ALA A 17 -0.63 -3.09 38.39
N GLY A 18 -0.09 -2.02 37.80
CA GLY A 18 1.08 -1.28 38.31
C GLY A 18 2.40 -2.06 38.31
N VAL A 19 3.40 -1.53 39.02
CA VAL A 19 4.80 -2.02 39.01
C VAL A 19 4.96 -3.42 39.62
N GLN A 20 4.03 -3.83 40.50
CA GLN A 20 4.00 -5.17 41.09
C GLN A 20 3.65 -6.27 40.06
N SER A 21 3.10 -5.88 38.90
CA SER A 21 2.73 -6.82 37.85
C SER A 21 3.91 -7.12 36.92
N PRO A 22 4.30 -8.39 36.75
CA PRO A 22 5.36 -8.76 35.81
C PRO A 22 4.97 -8.47 34.36
N GLU A 23 3.68 -8.42 34.03
CA GLU A 23 3.22 -8.07 32.68
C GLU A 23 3.47 -6.60 32.36
N PHE A 24 3.32 -5.71 33.36
CA PHE A 24 3.58 -4.29 33.21
C PHE A 24 5.07 -4.00 33.05
N THR A 25 5.91 -4.58 33.91
CA THR A 25 7.38 -4.42 33.83
C THR A 25 7.95 -5.03 32.56
N ALA A 26 7.42 -6.18 32.11
CA ALA A 26 7.80 -6.79 30.84
C ALA A 26 7.45 -5.92 29.62
N LEU A 27 6.27 -5.29 29.60
CA LEU A 27 5.90 -4.38 28.52
C LEU A 27 6.83 -3.15 28.49
N CYS A 28 7.15 -2.57 29.65
CA CYS A 28 8.08 -1.46 29.73
C CYS A 28 9.47 -1.87 29.19
N ALA A 29 10.02 -2.98 29.66
CA ALA A 29 11.30 -3.52 29.19
C ALA A 29 11.31 -3.76 27.67
N GLN A 30 10.21 -4.28 27.11
CA GLN A 30 10.08 -4.46 25.66
C GLN A 30 10.09 -3.14 24.88
N LEU A 31 9.35 -2.13 25.35
CA LEU A 31 9.34 -0.81 24.72
C LEU A 31 10.73 -0.16 24.76
N VAL A 32 11.46 -0.31 25.87
CA VAL A 32 12.82 0.20 26.05
C VAL A 32 13.82 -0.53 25.16
N ALA A 33 13.74 -1.86 25.07
CA ALA A 33 14.58 -2.65 24.18
C ALA A 33 14.40 -2.26 22.70
N GLU A 34 13.17 -1.99 22.27
CA GLU A 34 12.91 -1.48 20.92
C GLU A 34 13.38 -0.04 20.71
N LEU A 35 13.30 0.81 21.74
CA LEU A 35 13.86 2.16 21.71
C LEU A 35 15.38 2.14 21.58
N ARG A 36 16.09 1.28 22.34
CA ARG A 36 17.55 1.06 22.22
C ARG A 36 17.99 0.60 20.83
N ALA A 37 17.14 -0.16 20.14
CA ALA A 37 17.45 -0.57 18.77
C ALA A 37 17.46 0.61 17.78
N LEU A 38 16.82 1.74 18.13
CA LEU A 38 16.66 2.91 17.27
C LEU A 38 17.47 4.13 17.75
N CYS A 39 17.71 4.23 19.06
CA CYS A 39 18.40 5.32 19.73
C CYS A 39 19.55 4.76 20.59
N PRO A 40 20.73 5.41 20.63
CA PRO A 40 21.83 4.99 21.48
C PRO A 40 21.55 5.40 22.93
N LEU A 41 20.70 4.64 23.63
CA LEU A 41 20.43 4.82 25.05
C LEU A 41 21.48 4.09 25.88
N GLU A 42 21.96 4.71 26.95
CA GLU A 42 22.90 4.14 27.91
C GLU A 42 22.17 3.25 28.91
N GLU A 43 21.04 3.73 29.43
CA GLU A 43 20.21 3.04 30.41
C GLU A 43 19.41 1.89 29.77
N ASP A 44 19.07 0.89 30.59
CA ASP A 44 18.23 -0.25 30.20
C ASP A 44 17.33 -0.64 31.37
N VAL A 45 16.24 -1.34 31.09
CA VAL A 45 15.26 -1.74 32.09
C VAL A 45 14.97 -3.23 31.96
N SER A 46 15.21 -3.97 33.03
CA SER A 46 15.02 -5.42 33.05
C SER A 46 13.60 -5.81 33.50
N PRO A 47 12.96 -6.83 32.89
CA PRO A 47 11.69 -7.36 33.39
C PRO A 47 11.94 -8.04 34.74
N THR A 48 11.32 -7.51 35.80
CA THR A 48 11.57 -7.93 37.18
C THR A 48 10.41 -8.68 37.80
N SER A 49 10.76 -9.49 38.80
CA SER A 49 9.83 -10.13 39.70
C SER A 49 9.24 -9.09 40.68
N PRO A 50 8.08 -9.35 41.31
CA PRO A 50 7.47 -8.40 42.27
C PRO A 50 8.38 -8.04 43.45
N GLU A 51 9.38 -8.86 43.78
CA GLU A 51 10.33 -8.58 44.87
C GLU A 51 11.44 -7.58 44.47
N ASP A 52 11.64 -7.35 43.16
CA ASP A 52 12.67 -6.45 42.61
C ASP A 52 12.07 -5.14 42.06
N ALA A 53 10.84 -4.79 42.47
CA ALA A 53 10.11 -3.64 41.97
C ALA A 53 10.79 -2.30 42.27
N GLU A 54 11.58 -2.21 43.34
CA GLU A 54 12.36 -1.01 43.67
C GLU A 54 13.52 -0.80 42.69
N THR A 55 14.25 -1.86 42.38
CA THR A 55 15.36 -1.85 41.42
C THR A 55 14.88 -1.39 40.04
N PHE A 56 13.75 -1.92 39.58
CA PHE A 56 13.12 -1.51 38.33
C PHE A 56 12.79 -0.02 38.28
N GLN A 57 12.26 0.53 39.39
CA GLN A 57 11.91 1.95 39.44
C GLN A 57 13.15 2.85 39.41
N ILE A 58 14.28 2.39 39.94
CA ILE A 58 15.57 3.10 39.87
C ILE A 58 16.11 3.10 38.44
N GLU A 59 16.20 1.93 37.80
CA GLU A 59 16.61 1.78 36.39
C GLU A 59 15.75 2.67 35.48
N LEU A 60 14.43 2.59 35.66
CA LEU A 60 13.48 3.38 34.89
C LEU A 60 13.64 4.89 35.16
N SER A 61 13.96 5.30 36.39
CA SER A 61 14.22 6.72 36.68
C SER A 61 15.46 7.24 35.95
N GLY A 62 16.51 6.43 35.81
CA GLY A 62 17.69 6.77 35.00
C GLY A 62 17.30 6.97 33.54
N LEU A 63 16.58 5.99 32.97
CA LEU A 63 16.09 6.06 31.59
C LEU A 63 15.19 7.28 31.33
N LEU A 64 14.27 7.60 32.24
CA LEU A 64 13.38 8.76 32.09
C LEU A 64 14.13 10.10 32.14
N GLN A 65 15.25 10.16 32.87
CA GLN A 65 16.12 11.33 32.88
C GLN A 65 16.90 11.45 31.56
N GLU A 66 17.41 10.33 31.03
CA GLU A 66 18.10 10.26 29.74
C GLU A 66 17.16 10.66 28.58
N LEU A 67 15.91 10.17 28.60
CA LEU A 67 14.87 10.51 27.62
C LEU A 67 14.27 11.91 27.82
N HIS A 68 14.72 12.67 28.84
CA HIS A 68 14.19 13.99 29.18
C HIS A 68 12.66 14.02 29.34
N CYS A 69 12.11 13.08 30.11
CA CYS A 69 10.67 12.94 30.32
C CYS A 69 10.04 14.25 30.88
N PRO A 70 9.03 14.83 30.20
CA PRO A 70 8.45 16.11 30.58
C PRO A 70 7.48 16.00 31.77
N TYR A 71 7.08 14.79 32.16
CA TYR A 71 6.12 14.57 33.24
C TYR A 71 6.81 14.65 34.61
N ALA A 72 6.59 15.77 35.32
CA ALA A 72 7.11 15.97 36.66
C ALA A 72 6.70 14.85 37.64
N ALA A 73 5.49 14.29 37.47
CA ALA A 73 5.00 13.17 38.27
C ALA A 73 5.88 11.90 38.19
N LEU A 74 6.63 11.73 37.08
CA LEU A 74 7.50 10.56 36.85
C LEU A 74 8.99 10.85 37.13
N THR A 75 9.37 12.11 37.30
CA THR A 75 10.78 12.53 37.42
C THR A 75 11.12 13.20 38.75
N THR A 76 10.11 13.67 39.49
CA THR A 76 10.29 14.39 40.77
C THR A 76 9.74 13.59 41.95
N GLY A 77 10.24 13.86 43.16
CA GLY A 77 9.84 13.16 44.39
C GLY A 77 10.56 11.82 44.59
N ASP A 78 10.02 10.99 45.49
CA ASP A 78 10.60 9.69 45.86
C ASP A 78 10.44 8.65 44.73
N VAL A 79 11.51 7.97 44.36
CA VAL A 79 11.59 7.11 43.16
C VAL A 79 10.57 5.98 43.21
N THR A 80 10.43 5.34 44.38
CA THR A 80 9.54 4.19 44.59
C THR A 80 8.06 4.56 44.71
N ALA A 81 7.74 5.85 44.88
CA ALA A 81 6.39 6.35 45.03
C ALA A 81 5.79 6.88 43.71
N ARG A 82 6.62 7.21 42.71
CA ARG A 82 6.21 7.87 41.45
C ARG A 82 5.21 7.04 40.65
N LEU A 83 5.36 5.72 40.65
CA LEU A 83 4.50 4.77 39.95
C LEU A 83 3.47 4.10 40.87
N GLY A 84 3.19 4.69 42.03
CA GLY A 84 2.17 4.18 42.96
C GLY A 84 0.72 4.39 42.50
N SER A 85 0.48 5.16 41.43
CA SER A 85 -0.85 5.43 40.90
C SER A 85 -1.03 4.83 39.50
N ALA A 86 -2.24 4.30 39.23
CA ALA A 86 -2.59 3.80 37.90
C ALA A 86 -2.44 4.90 36.82
N HIS A 87 -2.68 6.16 37.18
CA HIS A 87 -2.49 7.28 36.27
C HIS A 87 -1.02 7.47 35.88
N SER A 88 -0.10 7.46 36.86
CA SER A 88 1.34 7.55 36.60
C SER A 88 1.84 6.40 35.71
N CYS A 89 1.39 5.17 36.01
CA CYS A 89 1.73 3.99 35.22
C CYS A 89 1.24 4.12 33.76
N LEU A 90 0.04 4.66 33.57
CA LEU A 90 -0.51 4.89 32.24
C LEU A 90 0.26 5.99 31.50
N GLN A 91 0.59 7.09 32.19
CA GLN A 91 1.40 8.18 31.63
C GLN A 91 2.77 7.68 31.17
N LEU A 92 3.40 6.77 31.92
CA LEU A 92 4.64 6.12 31.54
C LEU A 92 4.49 5.34 30.23
N LEU A 93 3.48 4.47 30.13
CA LEU A 93 3.26 3.66 28.92
C LEU A 93 2.98 4.53 27.69
N TYR A 94 2.21 5.61 27.85
CA TYR A 94 2.00 6.58 26.77
C TYR A 94 3.30 7.28 26.37
N PHE A 95 4.12 7.71 27.34
CA PHE A 95 5.40 8.36 27.06
C PHE A 95 6.34 7.44 26.28
N LEU A 96 6.58 6.22 26.77
CA LEU A 96 7.49 5.27 26.13
C LEU A 96 7.00 4.87 24.72
N SER A 97 5.70 4.69 24.55
CA SER A 97 5.13 4.39 23.24
C SER A 97 5.20 5.58 22.27
N SER A 98 5.00 6.82 22.74
CA SER A 98 5.15 8.02 21.90
C SER A 98 6.60 8.24 21.48
N GLU A 99 7.56 8.03 22.38
CA GLU A 99 8.99 8.13 22.06
C GLU A 99 9.40 7.05 21.06
N LEU A 100 8.92 5.81 21.22
CA LEU A 100 9.19 4.73 20.27
C LEU A 100 8.62 5.05 18.88
N GLN A 101 7.41 5.59 18.82
CA GLN A 101 6.81 6.04 17.57
C GLN A 101 7.62 7.17 16.92
N ALA A 102 8.06 8.16 17.70
CA ALA A 102 8.91 9.25 17.24
C ALA A 102 10.25 8.73 16.71
N ALA A 103 10.93 7.85 17.44
CA ALA A 103 12.17 7.20 17.03
C ALA A 103 12.02 6.42 15.71
N ARG A 104 10.92 5.66 15.56
CA ARG A 104 10.60 4.95 14.31
C ARG A 104 10.37 5.89 13.14
N LEU A 105 9.66 7.01 13.36
CA LEU A 105 9.44 8.03 12.33
C LEU A 105 10.75 8.71 11.92
N LEU A 106 11.62 9.03 12.87
CA LEU A 106 12.94 9.61 12.61
C LEU A 106 13.84 8.64 11.87
N SER A 107 13.83 7.36 12.25
CA SER A 107 14.57 6.30 11.54
C SER A 107 14.13 6.15 10.09
N ARG A 108 12.82 6.22 9.80
CA ARG A 108 12.29 6.20 8.43
C ARG A 108 12.61 7.44 7.61
N LYS A 109 12.70 8.61 8.27
CA LYS A 109 13.07 9.88 7.62
C LYS A 109 14.58 10.02 7.43
N ARG A 110 15.38 9.23 8.13
CA ARG A 110 16.83 9.24 7.97
C ARG A 110 17.13 8.83 6.53
N PRO A 111 17.80 9.67 5.73
CA PRO A 111 18.31 9.20 4.44
C PRO A 111 19.19 7.98 4.73
N PRO A 112 19.17 6.95 3.87
CA PRO A 112 20.07 5.82 4.04
C PRO A 112 21.47 6.39 4.27
N SER A 113 22.10 6.00 5.39
CA SER A 113 23.48 6.40 5.61
C SER A 113 24.27 5.96 4.37
N PRO A 114 25.28 6.74 3.95
CA PRO A 114 26.21 6.26 2.93
C PRO A 114 27.00 5.10 3.55
N GLN A 115 26.40 3.90 3.62
CA GLN A 115 27.16 2.66 3.65
C GLN A 115 27.82 2.57 2.27
N GLN A 116 28.97 3.23 2.19
CA GLN A 116 29.89 3.22 1.06
C GLN A 116 30.22 1.76 0.74
N GLY A 117 29.65 1.24 -0.35
CA GLY A 117 29.86 -0.13 -0.80
C GLY A 117 28.61 -0.73 -1.42
N ALA A 118 27.78 -1.40 -0.62
CA ALA A 118 26.73 -2.29 -1.14
C ALA A 118 25.62 -1.58 -1.95
N GLY A 119 25.18 -0.39 -1.51
CA GLY A 119 24.12 0.36 -2.19
C GLY A 119 24.58 1.03 -3.48
N ALA A 120 25.83 1.53 -3.50
CA ALA A 120 26.43 2.15 -4.68
C ALA A 120 26.67 1.11 -5.79
N ASP A 121 27.12 -0.10 -5.42
CA ASP A 121 27.31 -1.19 -6.37
C ASP A 121 25.98 -1.71 -6.94
N ALA A 122 24.93 -1.81 -6.11
CA ALA A 122 23.59 -2.16 -6.58
C ALA A 122 23.04 -1.12 -7.57
N ALA A 123 23.12 0.17 -7.22
CA ALA A 123 22.69 1.26 -8.11
C ALA A 123 23.47 1.25 -9.44
N ARG A 124 24.77 0.96 -9.38
CA ARG A 124 25.62 0.93 -10.58
C ARG A 124 25.34 -0.28 -11.47
N ARG A 125 24.97 -1.43 -10.89
CA ARG A 125 24.48 -2.60 -11.64
C ARG A 125 23.19 -2.27 -12.40
N GLU A 126 22.22 -1.64 -11.74
CA GLU A 126 20.96 -1.24 -12.39
C GLU A 126 21.20 -0.25 -13.54
N LEU A 127 22.05 0.75 -13.35
CA LEU A 127 22.39 1.71 -14.41
C LEU A 127 23.12 1.06 -15.61
N ARG A 128 23.88 -0.01 -15.39
CA ARG A 128 24.47 -0.81 -16.49
C ARG A 128 23.39 -1.58 -17.26
N LEU A 129 22.43 -2.20 -16.57
CA LEU A 129 21.31 -2.90 -17.22
C LEU A 129 20.47 -1.93 -18.07
N ILE A 130 20.23 -0.71 -17.57
CA ILE A 130 19.53 0.34 -18.33
C ILE A 130 20.32 0.72 -19.59
N ASN A 131 21.64 0.91 -19.49
CA ASN A 131 22.46 1.20 -20.67
C ASN A 131 22.44 0.07 -21.72
N GLN A 132 22.47 -1.19 -21.27
CA GLN A 132 22.36 -2.35 -22.16
C GLN A 132 21.00 -2.35 -22.88
N ALA A 133 19.90 -2.10 -22.16
CA ALA A 133 18.57 -1.98 -22.74
C ALA A 133 18.44 -0.80 -23.72
N LEU A 134 19.21 0.28 -23.51
CA LEU A 134 19.28 1.43 -24.40
C LEU A 134 20.28 1.26 -25.55
N HIS A 135 20.93 0.10 -25.66
CA HIS A 135 22.01 -0.19 -26.61
C HIS A 135 23.14 0.86 -26.58
N GLN A 136 23.48 1.34 -25.39
CA GLN A 136 24.60 2.25 -25.17
C GLN A 136 25.88 1.50 -24.81
N PRO A 137 27.07 2.07 -25.12
CA PRO A 137 28.34 1.50 -24.70
C PRO A 137 28.39 1.39 -23.17
N GLU A 138 29.06 0.35 -22.68
CA GLU A 138 29.17 0.12 -21.25
C GLU A 138 29.91 1.27 -20.57
N PRO A 139 29.35 1.87 -19.51
CA PRO A 139 29.97 3.00 -18.84
C PRO A 139 31.22 2.57 -18.07
N ALA A 140 32.27 3.41 -18.14
CA ALA A 140 33.53 3.15 -17.45
C ALA A 140 33.33 2.96 -15.94
N PRO A 141 34.06 2.04 -15.29
CA PRO A 141 33.97 1.77 -13.84
C PRO A 141 34.45 2.92 -12.96
N THR A 142 34.98 4.00 -13.55
CA THR A 142 35.35 5.26 -12.89
C THR A 142 34.35 6.39 -13.10
N CYS A 143 33.34 6.22 -13.98
CA CYS A 143 32.35 7.25 -14.27
C CYS A 143 31.46 7.52 -13.04
N PRO A 144 31.36 8.78 -12.57
CA PRO A 144 30.53 9.12 -11.42
C PRO A 144 29.04 8.94 -11.76
N ILE A 145 28.29 8.37 -10.80
CA ILE A 145 26.85 8.03 -10.95
C ILE A 145 26.00 9.20 -11.47
N PRO A 146 26.17 10.46 -11.02
CA PRO A 146 25.37 11.58 -11.52
C PRO A 146 25.55 11.85 -13.03
N GLN A 147 26.78 11.71 -13.55
CA GLN A 147 27.06 11.90 -14.97
C GLN A 147 26.40 10.80 -15.78
N LEU A 148 26.50 9.55 -15.33
CA LEU A 148 25.85 8.40 -15.96
C LEU A 148 24.31 8.56 -16.06
N LEU A 149 23.69 9.11 -15.01
CA LEU A 149 22.26 9.39 -14.99
C LEU A 149 21.85 10.47 -16.00
N GLU A 150 22.62 11.56 -16.11
CA GLU A 150 22.35 12.60 -17.11
C GLU A 150 22.55 12.08 -18.54
N ASP A 151 23.54 11.21 -18.77
CA ASP A 151 23.75 10.57 -20.06
C ASP A 151 22.56 9.70 -20.46
N ILE A 152 22.11 8.81 -19.56
CA ILE A 152 20.93 7.95 -19.77
C ILE A 152 19.69 8.82 -20.04
N LYS A 153 19.47 9.85 -19.23
CA LYS A 153 18.34 10.77 -19.39
C LYS A 153 18.38 11.50 -20.72
N SER A 154 19.54 11.98 -21.15
CA SER A 154 19.71 12.63 -22.45
C SER A 154 19.40 11.67 -23.61
N LYS A 155 19.85 10.41 -23.50
CA LYS A 155 19.61 9.38 -24.51
C LYS A 155 18.14 9.00 -24.60
N VAL A 156 17.48 8.76 -23.47
CA VAL A 156 16.03 8.47 -23.41
C VAL A 156 15.25 9.61 -24.03
N ARG A 157 15.56 10.87 -23.68
CA ARG A 157 14.93 12.04 -24.29
C ARG A 157 15.14 12.10 -25.80
N SER A 158 16.35 11.78 -26.29
CA SER A 158 16.64 11.75 -27.71
C SER A 158 15.88 10.65 -28.45
N GLN A 159 15.84 9.43 -27.91
CA GLN A 159 15.10 8.31 -28.49
C GLN A 159 13.60 8.60 -28.51
N MET A 160 13.07 9.20 -27.44
CA MET A 160 11.67 9.56 -27.37
C MET A 160 11.29 10.64 -28.38
N ARG A 161 12.16 11.65 -28.60
CA ARG A 161 11.96 12.63 -29.68
C ARG A 161 11.99 12.00 -31.07
N ARG A 162 12.92 11.07 -31.32
CA ARG A 162 13.01 10.34 -32.59
C ARG A 162 11.75 9.52 -32.83
N LEU A 163 11.34 8.71 -31.86
CA LEU A 163 10.10 7.93 -31.93
C LEU A 163 8.90 8.85 -32.15
N LEU A 164 8.79 9.97 -31.43
CA LEU A 164 7.69 10.91 -31.63
C LEU A 164 7.68 11.51 -33.04
N GLY A 165 8.85 11.81 -33.62
CA GLY A 165 8.97 12.28 -35.00
C GLY A 165 8.63 11.20 -36.04
N GLU A 166 9.11 9.97 -35.84
CA GLU A 166 8.78 8.80 -36.69
C GLU A 166 7.28 8.48 -36.62
N LEU A 167 6.70 8.58 -35.44
CA LEU A 167 5.29 8.35 -35.19
C LEU A 167 4.43 9.51 -35.71
N GLN A 168 4.90 10.76 -35.72
CA GLN A 168 4.24 11.86 -36.44
C GLN A 168 4.23 11.65 -37.96
N GLY A 169 5.24 10.98 -38.52
CA GLY A 169 5.28 10.60 -39.93
C GLY A 169 4.45 9.35 -40.27
N ALA A 170 4.42 8.37 -39.36
CA ALA A 170 3.75 7.08 -39.55
C ALA A 170 2.26 7.11 -39.16
N TRP A 171 1.92 7.83 -38.09
CA TRP A 171 0.54 8.17 -37.79
C TRP A 171 0.20 9.31 -38.72
N GLY A 172 -0.73 9.08 -39.65
CA GLY A 172 -1.36 10.15 -40.41
C GLY A 172 -2.17 11.12 -39.54
N LEU A 173 -1.74 11.46 -38.32
CA LEU A 173 -2.28 12.53 -37.49
C LEU A 173 -2.19 13.89 -38.21
N SER A 174 -1.20 14.07 -39.09
CA SER A 174 -1.19 15.21 -40.01
C SER A 174 -2.25 15.13 -41.11
N ARG A 175 -2.76 13.92 -41.43
CA ARG A 175 -3.84 13.67 -42.43
C ARG A 175 -5.23 13.61 -41.78
N LEU A 176 -5.34 13.20 -40.53
CA LEU A 176 -6.55 13.20 -39.71
C LEU A 176 -6.57 14.49 -38.90
N GLY A 177 -7.21 15.53 -39.45
CA GLY A 177 -7.39 16.80 -38.74
C GLY A 177 -8.07 16.61 -37.37
N GLY A 178 -7.88 17.58 -36.48
CA GLY A 178 -8.43 17.53 -35.11
C GLY A 178 -9.94 17.27 -35.05
N GLU A 179 -10.69 17.75 -36.04
CA GLU A 179 -12.13 17.52 -36.18
C GLU A 179 -12.47 16.04 -36.45
N ALA A 180 -11.66 15.32 -37.24
CA ALA A 180 -11.87 13.90 -37.51
C ALA A 180 -11.63 13.05 -36.24
N LEU A 181 -10.59 13.39 -35.49
CA LEU A 181 -10.27 12.73 -34.22
C LEU A 181 -11.37 12.96 -33.17
N GLU A 182 -11.92 14.17 -33.15
CA GLU A 182 -13.03 14.54 -32.29
C GLU A 182 -14.33 13.83 -32.70
N GLY A 183 -14.58 13.67 -34.01
CA GLY A 183 -15.68 12.85 -34.52
C GLY A 183 -15.57 11.38 -34.09
N ILE A 184 -14.38 10.79 -34.17
CA ILE A 184 -14.13 9.42 -33.69
C ILE A 184 -14.36 9.33 -32.17
N ARG A 185 -13.89 10.32 -31.41
CA ARG A 185 -14.12 10.39 -29.96
C ARG A 185 -15.61 10.40 -29.63
N GLN A 186 -16.39 11.24 -30.31
CA GLN A 186 -17.83 11.33 -30.10
C GLN A 186 -18.55 10.03 -30.45
N ALA A 187 -18.22 9.41 -31.59
CA ALA A 187 -18.78 8.13 -31.99
C ALA A 187 -18.49 7.01 -30.97
N LEU A 188 -17.24 6.92 -30.50
CA LEU A 188 -16.84 5.94 -29.47
C LEU A 188 -17.51 6.21 -28.12
N CYS A 189 -17.65 7.48 -27.72
CA CYS A 189 -18.42 7.83 -26.54
C CYS A 189 -19.86 7.35 -26.65
N ALA A 190 -20.55 7.68 -27.74
CA ALA A 190 -21.93 7.28 -27.96
C ALA A 190 -22.10 5.75 -27.96
N GLU A 191 -21.19 5.02 -28.61
CA GLU A 191 -21.24 3.57 -28.67
C GLU A 191 -21.01 2.92 -27.30
N TYR A 192 -20.01 3.37 -26.54
CA TYR A 192 -19.74 2.82 -25.21
C TYR A 192 -20.82 3.17 -24.19
N GLU A 193 -21.38 4.37 -24.24
CA GLU A 193 -22.51 4.76 -23.40
C GLU A 193 -23.75 3.91 -23.71
N CYS A 194 -24.00 3.64 -25.00
CA CYS A 194 -25.07 2.73 -25.41
C CYS A 194 -24.84 1.32 -24.85
N ARG A 195 -23.65 0.74 -25.03
CA ARG A 195 -23.30 -0.59 -24.49
C ARG A 195 -23.40 -0.65 -22.95
N LYS A 196 -22.91 0.38 -22.25
CA LYS A 196 -23.03 0.49 -20.79
C LYS A 196 -24.48 0.53 -20.35
N ARG A 197 -25.31 1.35 -21.00
CA ARG A 197 -26.75 1.42 -20.73
C ARG A 197 -27.41 0.06 -20.93
N MET A 198 -27.09 -0.64 -22.02
CA MET A 198 -27.59 -2.00 -22.25
C MET A 198 -27.17 -2.98 -21.14
N MET A 199 -25.92 -2.96 -20.69
CA MET A 199 -25.46 -3.85 -19.61
C MET A 199 -26.15 -3.54 -18.28
N ILE A 200 -26.26 -2.27 -17.91
CA ILE A 200 -26.96 -1.82 -16.70
C ILE A 200 -28.44 -2.21 -16.73
N THR A 201 -29.10 -2.01 -17.88
CA THR A 201 -30.50 -2.43 -18.06
C THR A 201 -30.64 -3.94 -17.98
N ARG A 202 -29.77 -4.72 -18.64
CA ARG A 202 -29.80 -6.19 -18.55
C ARG A 202 -29.59 -6.66 -17.11
N PHE A 203 -28.62 -6.08 -16.40
CA PHE A 203 -28.38 -6.36 -14.99
C PHE A 203 -29.61 -6.05 -14.13
N SER A 204 -30.26 -4.91 -14.37
CA SER A 204 -31.49 -4.52 -13.68
C SER A 204 -32.65 -5.49 -13.93
N VAL A 205 -32.87 -5.91 -15.18
CA VAL A 205 -33.89 -6.89 -15.54
C VAL A 205 -33.58 -8.27 -14.94
N THR A 206 -32.31 -8.68 -14.93
CA THR A 206 -31.90 -9.92 -14.23
C THR A 206 -32.19 -9.83 -12.74
N LEU A 207 -31.91 -8.69 -12.10
CA LEU A 207 -32.23 -8.49 -10.69
C LEU A 207 -33.75 -8.58 -10.42
N GLN A 208 -34.55 -7.98 -11.30
CA GLN A 208 -36.01 -8.03 -11.21
C GLN A 208 -36.56 -9.46 -11.39
N SER A 209 -35.91 -10.29 -12.21
CA SER A 209 -36.32 -11.68 -12.42
C SER A 209 -36.27 -12.53 -11.13
N PHE A 210 -35.39 -12.19 -10.18
CA PHE A 210 -35.35 -12.86 -8.87
C PHE A 210 -36.58 -12.58 -8.02
N HIS A 211 -37.37 -11.54 -8.32
CA HIS A 211 -38.60 -11.24 -7.58
C HIS A 211 -39.80 -12.09 -8.03
N TRP A 212 -39.61 -13.03 -8.97
CA TRP A 212 -40.70 -13.84 -9.52
C TRP A 212 -40.94 -15.13 -8.73
N SER A 213 -40.00 -15.58 -7.90
CA SER A 213 -40.19 -16.77 -7.04
C SER A 213 -40.38 -16.38 -5.57
N GLU A 214 -41.32 -17.03 -4.87
CA GLU A 214 -41.62 -16.74 -3.45
C GLU A 214 -40.37 -16.86 -2.54
N ARG A 215 -39.52 -17.86 -2.80
CA ARG A 215 -38.26 -18.07 -2.06
C ARG A 215 -37.27 -16.92 -2.25
N ALA A 216 -37.22 -16.32 -3.44
CA ALA A 216 -36.29 -15.23 -3.73
C ALA A 216 -36.87 -13.84 -3.39
N LYS A 217 -38.20 -13.67 -3.38
CA LYS A 217 -38.86 -12.48 -2.82
C LYS A 217 -38.50 -12.27 -1.35
N ALA A 218 -38.49 -13.35 -0.55
CA ALA A 218 -38.09 -13.30 0.86
C ALA A 218 -36.63 -12.82 1.07
N GLN A 219 -35.77 -12.98 0.05
CA GLN A 219 -34.36 -12.55 0.07
C GLN A 219 -34.11 -11.25 -0.72
N GLY A 220 -35.16 -10.62 -1.25
CA GLY A 220 -35.04 -9.47 -2.15
C GLY A 220 -34.37 -8.26 -1.50
N ALA A 221 -34.66 -7.99 -0.22
CA ALA A 221 -34.03 -6.91 0.54
C ALA A 221 -32.52 -7.12 0.72
N ALA A 222 -32.10 -8.36 1.04
CA ALA A 222 -30.69 -8.72 1.19
C ALA A 222 -29.94 -8.63 -0.15
N LEU A 223 -30.58 -9.07 -1.24
CA LEU A 223 -30.03 -8.96 -2.59
C LEU A 223 -29.84 -7.50 -3.03
N LEU A 224 -30.83 -6.64 -2.80
CA LEU A 224 -30.76 -5.20 -3.10
C LEU A 224 -29.68 -4.51 -2.26
N ALA A 225 -29.53 -4.87 -0.98
CA ALA A 225 -28.47 -4.37 -0.12
C ALA A 225 -27.08 -4.75 -0.66
N ALA A 226 -26.89 -6.01 -1.06
CA ALA A 226 -25.62 -6.51 -1.61
C ALA A 226 -25.23 -5.85 -2.95
N VAL A 227 -26.22 -5.46 -3.76
CA VAL A 227 -26.00 -4.87 -5.10
C VAL A 227 -26.03 -3.34 -5.08
N SER A 228 -26.42 -2.72 -3.97
CA SER A 228 -26.57 -1.27 -3.84
C SER A 228 -25.30 -0.49 -4.18
N SER A 229 -24.14 -0.93 -3.68
CA SER A 229 -22.84 -0.33 -3.95
C SER A 229 -22.43 -0.41 -5.43
N LEU A 230 -22.75 -1.53 -6.09
CA LEU A 230 -22.53 -1.70 -7.52
C LEU A 230 -23.38 -0.73 -8.34
N ARG A 231 -24.66 -0.55 -7.97
CA ARG A 231 -25.56 0.40 -8.64
C ARG A 231 -25.12 1.86 -8.47
N GLN A 232 -24.58 2.21 -7.31
CA GLN A 232 -24.06 3.57 -7.07
C GLN A 232 -22.78 3.85 -7.87
N ALA A 233 -22.00 2.81 -8.17
CA ALA A 233 -20.79 2.91 -8.99
C ALA A 233 -21.06 2.85 -10.51
N GLU A 234 -22.28 2.53 -10.93
CA GLU A 234 -22.67 2.41 -12.35
C GLU A 234 -22.81 3.80 -12.99
N SER A 235 -21.73 4.26 -13.64
CA SER A 235 -21.78 5.44 -14.50
C SER A 235 -21.95 5.05 -15.98
N VAL A 236 -23.00 5.60 -16.60
CA VAL A 236 -23.24 5.46 -18.04
C VAL A 236 -22.17 6.19 -18.85
N ALA A 237 -21.63 7.31 -18.33
CA ALA A 237 -20.71 8.18 -19.06
C ALA A 237 -19.47 7.44 -19.58
N SER A 238 -19.09 7.68 -20.83
CA SER A 238 -17.88 7.12 -21.39
C SER A 238 -16.64 7.87 -20.89
N GLY A 239 -15.59 7.13 -20.55
CA GLY A 239 -14.30 7.69 -20.15
C GLY A 239 -13.35 7.95 -21.32
N VAL A 240 -13.83 7.92 -22.57
CA VAL A 240 -12.99 8.09 -23.76
C VAL A 240 -12.59 9.57 -23.90
N THR A 241 -11.33 9.84 -23.62
CA THR A 241 -10.70 11.15 -23.82
C THR A 241 -9.82 11.12 -25.06
N LEU A 242 -9.51 12.30 -25.61
CA LEU A 242 -8.59 12.42 -26.73
C LEU A 242 -7.22 11.79 -26.43
N ALA A 243 -6.72 11.97 -25.20
CA ALA A 243 -5.49 11.36 -24.73
C ALA A 243 -5.55 9.82 -24.74
N ARG A 244 -6.69 9.23 -24.35
CA ARG A 244 -6.89 7.77 -24.40
C ARG A 244 -7.00 7.25 -25.83
N LEU A 245 -7.60 8.02 -26.73
CA LEU A 245 -7.70 7.68 -28.15
C LEU A 245 -6.32 7.68 -28.82
N LEU A 246 -5.49 8.68 -28.52
CA LEU A 246 -4.11 8.76 -29.03
C LEU A 246 -3.18 7.72 -28.40
N ALA A 247 -3.43 7.34 -27.14
CA ALA A 247 -2.69 6.29 -26.45
C ALA A 247 -3.17 4.87 -26.80
N ALA A 248 -4.20 4.73 -27.64
CA ALA A 248 -4.72 3.42 -28.04
C ALA A 248 -3.68 2.69 -28.90
N ARG A 249 -3.12 1.61 -28.35
CA ARG A 249 -2.16 0.75 -29.03
C ARG A 249 -2.90 -0.27 -29.91
N GLU A 250 -2.22 -0.75 -30.94
CA GLU A 250 -2.76 -1.73 -31.90
C GLU A 250 -3.24 -3.04 -31.22
N ASP A 251 -2.58 -3.45 -30.13
CA ASP A 251 -2.94 -4.63 -29.33
C ASP A 251 -4.23 -4.46 -28.51
N ALA A 252 -4.63 -3.23 -28.17
CA ALA A 252 -5.88 -2.94 -27.48
C ALA A 252 -7.12 -3.17 -28.36
N SER A 253 -6.94 -3.23 -29.69
CA SER A 253 -8.02 -3.56 -30.63
C SER A 253 -8.30 -5.06 -30.75
N ARG A 254 -7.46 -5.92 -30.14
CA ARG A 254 -7.63 -7.37 -30.19
C ARG A 254 -8.81 -7.79 -29.30
N ILE A 255 -9.93 -8.11 -29.92
CA ILE A 255 -11.09 -8.71 -29.25
C ILE A 255 -10.69 -10.11 -28.77
N VAL A 256 -10.38 -10.24 -27.48
CA VAL A 256 -10.08 -11.53 -26.87
C VAL A 256 -11.38 -12.30 -26.66
N SER A 257 -11.44 -13.54 -27.16
CA SER A 257 -12.62 -14.40 -26.99
C SER A 257 -12.93 -14.63 -25.50
N THR A 258 -14.06 -14.08 -25.05
CA THR A 258 -14.59 -14.25 -23.69
C THR A 258 -15.07 -15.68 -23.43
N SER A 259 -15.17 -16.51 -24.46
CA SER A 259 -15.54 -17.92 -24.36
C SER A 259 -14.35 -18.86 -24.14
N SER A 260 -13.11 -18.35 -24.13
CA SER A 260 -11.92 -19.18 -23.92
C SER A 260 -11.92 -19.87 -22.56
N GLY A 261 -11.33 -21.07 -22.47
CA GLY A 261 -11.26 -21.84 -21.23
C GLY A 261 -10.59 -21.08 -20.08
N ARG A 262 -9.66 -20.18 -20.39
CA ARG A 262 -8.95 -19.32 -19.42
C ARG A 262 -9.88 -18.27 -18.77
N CYS A 263 -10.86 -17.73 -19.51
CA CYS A 263 -11.88 -16.82 -18.97
C CYS A 263 -12.93 -17.57 -18.11
N ARG A 264 -13.30 -18.81 -18.51
CA ARG A 264 -14.34 -19.61 -17.83
C ARG A 264 -13.90 -20.22 -16.50
N HIS A 265 -12.60 -20.43 -16.31
CA HIS A 265 -12.04 -20.88 -15.02
C HIS A 265 -12.29 -19.87 -13.90
N ARG A 266 -12.39 -18.57 -14.22
CA ARG A 266 -12.67 -17.52 -13.23
C ARG A 266 -14.16 -17.36 -12.88
N THR A 267 -15.04 -17.97 -13.66
CA THR A 267 -16.50 -17.94 -13.43
C THR A 267 -17.05 -19.27 -12.91
N SER A 268 -16.17 -20.20 -12.52
CA SER A 268 -16.60 -21.46 -11.90
C SER A 268 -17.16 -21.20 -10.51
N CYS A 269 -18.37 -21.65 -10.24
CA CYS A 269 -18.93 -21.65 -8.90
C CYS A 269 -19.59 -23.01 -8.61
N ALA A 270 -19.93 -23.25 -7.34
CA ALA A 270 -20.53 -24.51 -6.91
C ALA A 270 -21.79 -24.90 -7.72
N ILE A 271 -22.50 -23.90 -8.26
CA ILE A 271 -23.69 -24.04 -9.11
C ILE A 271 -23.32 -24.21 -10.59
N ASN A 272 -22.29 -23.52 -11.08
CA ASN A 272 -21.85 -23.56 -12.48
C ASN A 272 -20.48 -24.25 -12.58
N LYS A 273 -20.47 -25.58 -12.45
CA LYS A 273 -19.26 -26.40 -12.60
C LYS A 273 -18.93 -26.54 -14.08
N VAL A 274 -17.83 -25.94 -14.53
CA VAL A 274 -17.40 -25.97 -15.94
C VAL A 274 -17.03 -27.41 -16.34
N ARG A 275 -17.95 -28.18 -16.92
CA ARG A 275 -17.65 -29.42 -17.63
C ARG A 275 -17.49 -29.10 -19.12
N ALA A 276 -16.26 -29.16 -19.63
CA ALA A 276 -16.03 -29.24 -21.06
C ALA A 276 -16.00 -30.72 -21.46
N ALA A 277 -17.04 -31.21 -22.14
CA ALA A 277 -16.82 -32.28 -23.09
C ALA A 277 -16.23 -31.62 -24.36
N PRO A 278 -15.18 -32.20 -24.99
CA PRO A 278 -14.74 -31.73 -26.29
C PRO A 278 -15.90 -31.87 -27.27
N ARG A 279 -16.15 -30.86 -28.10
CA ARG A 279 -17.12 -30.98 -29.19
C ARG A 279 -16.65 -32.08 -30.15
N PRO A 280 -17.46 -33.11 -30.46
CA PRO A 280 -17.12 -34.03 -31.52
C PRO A 280 -17.29 -33.30 -32.87
N GLY A 281 -16.20 -33.15 -33.62
CA GLY A 281 -16.22 -32.66 -34.99
C GLY A 281 -15.73 -31.22 -35.19
N GLY A 282 -14.42 -31.01 -35.07
CA GLY A 282 -13.76 -29.83 -35.63
C GLY A 282 -12.44 -30.27 -36.28
N ARG A 283 -12.45 -30.44 -37.60
CA ARG A 283 -11.24 -30.32 -38.42
C ARG A 283 -10.92 -28.85 -38.60
#